data_AF-O81338-F1
#
_entry.id   AF-O81338-F1
#
_cell.length_a   1.000
_cell.length_b   1.000
_cell.length_c   1.000
_cell.angle_alpha   90.00
_cell.angle_beta   90.00
_cell.angle_gamma   90.00
#
_symmetry.space_group_name_H-M   'P 1'
#
loop_
_entity.id
_entity.type
_entity.pdbx_description
1 polymer ?
#
loop_
_entity_poly.entity_id
_entity_poly.type
_entity_poly.pdbx_seq_one_letter_code
_entity_poly.pdbx_strand_id
1 'polypeptide(L)' 'MAKVSSSLLKFAIVLILVLSMSAIISAKCIKNGKGCREDQGPPFCCSGFCYRQVGWARGYCKNR' A
#
# COMPACT_ATOMS: atom_id res chain seq x y z
N MET A 1 -38.62 -5.66 -14.39
CA MET A 1 -37.47 -4.73 -14.51
C MET A 1 -37.32 -4.02 -13.17
N ALA A 2 -36.25 -4.27 -12.42
CA ALA A 2 -36.03 -3.59 -11.14
C ALA A 2 -35.70 -2.12 -11.41
N LYS A 3 -36.57 -1.20 -10.97
CA LYS A 3 -36.26 0.24 -10.93
C LYS A 3 -35.26 0.46 -9.79
N VAL A 4 -33.98 0.38 -10.11
CA VAL A 4 -32.92 0.78 -9.19
C VAL A 4 -33.06 2.28 -8.96
N SER A 5 -33.46 2.67 -7.76
CA SER A 5 -33.57 4.09 -7.39
C SER A 5 -32.20 4.76 -7.58
N SER A 6 -32.18 5.97 -8.18
CA SER A 6 -30.94 6.71 -8.44
C SER A 6 -30.06 6.85 -7.20
N SER A 7 -30.67 6.94 -6.02
CA SER A 7 -29.96 6.95 -4.73
C SER A 7 -29.17 5.67 -4.48
N LEU A 8 -29.75 4.49 -4.75
CA LEU A 8 -29.05 3.20 -4.56
C LEU A 8 -27.83 3.07 -5.48
N LEU A 9 -27.94 3.56 -6.72
CA LEU A 9 -26.80 3.58 -7.64
C LEU A 9 -25.65 4.45 -7.12
N LYS A 10 -25.96 5.65 -6.61
CA LYS A 10 -24.96 6.55 -6.01
C LYS A 10 -24.30 5.91 -4.78
N PHE A 11 -25.07 5.29 -3.90
CA PHE A 11 -24.54 4.57 -2.74
C PHE A 11 -23.61 3.42 -3.17
N ALA A 12 -23.97 2.65 -4.18
CA ALA A 12 -23.12 1.58 -4.70
C ALA A 12 -21.78 2.10 -5.24
N ILE A 13 -21.79 3.21 -5.99
CA ILE A 13 -20.57 3.84 -6.52
C ILE A 13 -19.66 4.33 -5.38
N VAL A 14 -20.22 5.01 -4.38
CA VAL A 14 -19.44 5.47 -3.21
C VAL A 14 -18.85 4.28 -2.45
N LEU A 15 -19.62 3.21 -2.25
CA LEU A 15 -19.15 2.02 -1.56
C LEU A 15 -17.98 1.35 -2.32
N ILE A 16 -18.08 1.24 -3.66
CA ILE A 16 -16.99 0.72 -4.50
C ILE A 16 -15.73 1.59 -4.39
N LEU A 17 -15.88 2.92 -4.41
CA LEU A 17 -14.75 3.83 -4.25
C LEU A 17 -14.07 3.66 -2.89
N VAL A 18 -14.84 3.57 -1.80
CA VAL A 18 -14.30 3.34 -0.44
C VAL A 18 -13.58 1.99 -0.35
N LEU A 19 -14.16 0.92 -0.90
CA LEU A 19 -13.53 -0.41 -0.92
C LEU A 19 -12.23 -0.40 -1.73
N SER A 20 -12.20 0.29 -2.88
CA SER A 20 -11.00 0.39 -3.71
C SER A 20 -9.84 1.10 -3.00
N MET A 21 -10.13 2.15 -2.21
CA MET A 21 -9.11 2.84 -1.40
C MET A 21 -8.55 1.93 -0.30
N SER A 22 -9.38 1.10 0.33
CA SER A 22 -8.93 0.18 1.37
C SER A 22 -7.96 -0.90 0.84
N ALA A 23 -8.08 -1.27 -0.44
CA ALA A 23 -7.17 -2.22 -1.08
C ALA A 23 -5.75 -1.63 -1.28
N ILE A 24 -5.63 -0.33 -1.51
CA ILE A 24 -4.32 0.33 -1.70
C ILE A 24 -3.55 0.42 -0.38
N ILE A 25 -4.26 0.56 0.74
CA ILE A 25 -3.66 0.64 2.08
C ILE A 25 -3.07 -0.72 2.51
N SER A 26 -3.44 -1.82 1.84
CA SER A 26 -2.92 -3.16 2.10
C SER A 26 -1.60 -3.47 1.37
N ALA A 27 -0.88 -2.47 0.87
CA ALA A 27 0.54 -2.63 0.54
C ALA A 27 1.30 -2.91 1.85
N LYS A 28 1.38 -4.19 2.23
CA LYS A 28 2.07 -4.68 3.43
C LYS A 28 3.46 -4.05 3.49
N CYS A 29 3.64 -3.08 4.38
CA CYS A 29 4.93 -2.48 4.59
C CYS A 29 5.93 -3.55 5.07
N ILE A 30 7.19 -3.38 4.70
CA ILE A 30 8.25 -4.32 5.04
C ILE A 30 8.63 -4.12 6.52
N LYS A 31 8.53 -5.18 7.32
CA LYS A 31 8.93 -5.18 8.74
C LYS A 31 10.43 -4.90 8.90
N ASN A 32 10.82 -4.33 10.03
CA ASN A 32 12.24 -4.15 10.38
C ASN A 32 13.01 -5.48 10.32
N GLY A 33 14.25 -5.43 9.83
CA GLY A 33 15.11 -6.58 9.58
C GLY A 33 14.84 -7.33 8.27
N LYS A 34 13.78 -6.99 7.52
CA LYS A 34 13.52 -7.57 6.19
C LYS A 34 14.16 -6.72 5.11
N GLY A 35 14.53 -7.38 4.01
CA GLY A 35 15.23 -6.74 2.90
C GLY A 35 14.36 -5.71 2.19
N CYS A 36 14.94 -4.57 1.83
CA CYS A 36 14.29 -3.49 1.10
C CYS A 36 15.18 -3.01 -0.06
N ARG A 37 14.55 -2.39 -1.06
CA ARG A 37 15.24 -1.73 -2.18
C ARG A 37 14.59 -0.37 -2.36
N GLU A 38 15.38 0.68 -2.37
CA GLU A 38 14.88 2.03 -2.60
C GLU A 38 14.57 2.28 -4.09
N ASP A 39 15.27 1.56 -4.97
CA ASP A 39 15.13 1.72 -6.43
C ASP A 39 13.99 0.88 -7.03
N GLN A 40 13.40 -0.03 -6.24
CA GLN A 40 12.15 -0.69 -6.62
C GLN A 40 11.06 -0.04 -5.79
N GLY A 41 9.93 0.28 -6.42
CA GLY A 41 8.79 0.88 -5.74
C GLY A 41 8.22 0.02 -4.60
N PRO A 42 6.99 0.29 -4.13
CA PRO A 42 6.41 -0.39 -2.98
C PRO A 42 6.54 -1.94 -3.07
N PRO A 43 6.72 -2.63 -1.93
CA PRO A 43 6.43 -2.17 -0.57
C PRO A 43 7.57 -1.41 0.11
N PHE A 44 7.21 -0.34 0.83
CA PHE A 44 8.14 0.46 1.63
C PHE A 44 8.33 -0.13 3.03
N CYS A 45 9.42 0.21 3.70
CA CYS A 45 9.62 -0.13 5.11
C CYS A 45 8.54 0.50 5.99
N CYS A 46 7.99 -0.26 6.95
CA CYS A 46 7.00 0.28 7.91
C CYS A 46 7.55 1.45 8.73
N SER A 47 8.86 1.48 8.94
CA SER A 47 9.59 2.56 9.62
C SER A 47 9.88 3.78 8.73
N GLY A 48 9.58 3.72 7.42
CA GLY A 48 9.96 4.74 6.45
C GLY A 48 11.48 4.84 6.23
N PHE A 49 12.26 3.82 6.59
CA PHE A 49 13.71 3.82 6.44
C PHE A 49 14.26 2.46 5.99
N CYS A 50 14.90 2.48 4.81
CA CYS A 50 15.63 1.37 4.23
C CYS A 50 17.13 1.63 4.39
N TYR A 51 17.80 0.87 5.25
CA TYR A 51 19.24 1.01 5.43
C TYR A 51 19.98 0.21 4.35
N ARG A 52 20.71 0.91 3.47
CA ARG A 52 21.54 0.32 2.41
C ARG A 52 22.91 0.99 2.38
N GLN A 53 23.98 0.19 2.48
CA GLN A 53 25.35 0.68 2.33
C GLN A 53 25.77 0.72 0.85
N VAL A 54 26.75 1.56 0.53
CA VAL A 54 27.32 1.66 -0.82
C VAL A 54 27.88 0.28 -1.24
N GLY A 55 27.49 -0.18 -2.43
CA GLY A 55 27.89 -1.49 -2.97
C GLY A 55 26.94 -2.65 -2.63
N TRP A 56 25.92 -2.46 -1.79
CA TRP A 56 24.97 -3.53 -1.46
C TRP A 56 23.86 -3.65 -2.51
N ALA A 57 23.59 -4.87 -2.98
CA ALA A 57 22.51 -5.15 -3.92
C ALA A 57 21.08 -4.95 -3.33
N ARG A 58 20.95 -5.04 -1.99
CA ARG A 58 19.69 -4.88 -1.24
C ARG A 58 20.00 -4.34 0.17
N GLY A 59 19.17 -3.43 0.67
CA GLY A 59 19.21 -2.94 2.05
C GLY A 59 18.28 -3.73 2.97
N TYR A 60 18.07 -3.26 4.19
CA TYR A 60 17.04 -3.80 5.09
C TYR A 60 16.31 -2.70 5.85
N CYS A 61 15.05 -2.96 6.20
CA CYS A 61 14.25 -2.01 6.95
C CYS A 61 14.75 -1.88 8.37
N LYS A 62 14.92 -0.65 8.83
CA LYS A 62 15.39 -0.33 10.18
C LYS A 62 14.56 0.83 10.72
N ASN A 63 14.35 0.91 12.02
CA ASN A 63 13.88 2.17 12.62
C ASN A 63 14.94 3.25 12.45
N ARG A 64 14.51 4.49 12.26
CA ARG A 64 15.42 5.65 12.31
C ARG A 64 15.98 5.83 13.72
#